data_AF-A0A2R6DEH6-F1
#
_entry.id   AF-A0A2R6DEH6-F1
#
_cell.length_a   1.000
_cell.length_b   1.000
_cell.length_c   1.000
_cell.angle_alpha   90.00
_cell.angle_beta   90.00
_cell.angle_gamma   90.00
#
_symmetry.space_group_name_H-M   'P 1'
#
loop_
_entity.id
_entity.type
_entity.pdbx_description
1 polymer ?
#
loop_
_entity_poly.entity_id
_entity_poly.type
_entity_poly.pdbx_seq_one_letter_code
_entity_poly.pdbx_strand_id
1 'polypeptide(L)'
;MADQSFLEQRLDASTWPIAVGDLVVLLLFLLAGTLQHWTLEQVQVDPVIYVYAAAPFIAGWLVCAPLVGAYSPGGGSAPNSSIPLAIRSWIPAAVIGLAVRVLAIPGRGAAPAFIVVMLVGGTLVLAVWRYLYFLVQ
;
A
#
# COMPACT_ATOMS: atom_id res chain seq x y z
N MET A 1 24.50 -4.02 -26.07
CA MET A 1 23.17 -3.95 -25.44
C MET A 1 23.11 -2.62 -24.72
N ALA A 2 22.13 -1.77 -25.01
CA ALA A 2 21.93 -0.57 -24.19
C ALA A 2 21.47 -1.02 -22.80
N ASP A 3 22.11 -0.55 -21.74
CA ASP A 3 21.64 -0.79 -20.38
C ASP A 3 20.24 -0.19 -20.23
N GLN A 4 19.30 -0.98 -19.72
CA GLN A 4 17.96 -0.49 -19.41
C GLN A 4 18.06 0.64 -18.37
N SER A 5 17.27 1.69 -18.57
CA SER A 5 17.15 2.77 -17.61
C SER A 5 16.62 2.25 -16.26
N PHE A 6 16.88 2.98 -15.17
CA PHE A 6 16.38 2.61 -13.84
C PHE A 6 14.86 2.41 -13.83
N LEU A 7 14.10 3.24 -14.57
CA LEU A 7 12.64 3.12 -14.61
C LEU A 7 12.16 1.87 -15.34
N GLU A 8 12.80 1.49 -16.44
CA GLU A 8 12.48 0.26 -17.19
C GLU A 8 12.74 -1.01 -16.35
N GLN A 9 13.70 -0.94 -15.42
CA GLN A 9 13.94 -2.04 -14.47
C GLN A 9 12.90 -2.10 -13.35
N ARG A 10 12.10 -1.05 -13.14
CA ARG A 10 11.19 -0.91 -11.98
C ARG A 10 9.72 -0.93 -12.34
N LEU A 11 9.39 -0.57 -13.58
CA LEU A 11 8.02 -0.43 -14.05
C LEU A 11 7.82 -1.20 -15.35
N ASP A 12 6.86 -2.10 -15.33
CA ASP A 12 6.40 -2.84 -16.49
C ASP A 12 4.88 -2.64 -16.64
N ALA A 13 4.45 -2.22 -17.84
CA ALA A 13 3.06 -1.96 -18.14
C ALA A 13 2.17 -3.20 -17.87
N SER A 14 2.69 -4.42 -18.04
CA SER A 14 1.95 -5.67 -17.76
C SER A 14 1.52 -5.80 -16.29
N THR A 15 2.13 -5.05 -15.37
CA THR A 15 1.79 -5.06 -13.94
C THR A 15 0.67 -4.09 -13.56
N TRP A 16 0.09 -3.36 -14.52
CA TRP A 16 -1.01 -2.42 -14.23
C TRP A 16 -2.21 -3.07 -13.50
N PRO A 17 -2.65 -4.31 -13.78
CA PRO A 17 -3.81 -4.88 -13.10
C PRO A 17 -3.53 -5.14 -11.62
N ILE A 18 -2.36 -5.69 -11.30
CA ILE A 18 -1.96 -5.96 -9.92
C ILE A 18 -1.71 -4.65 -9.15
N ALA A 19 -1.18 -3.61 -9.81
CA ALA A 19 -1.00 -2.29 -9.22
C ALA A 19 -2.31 -1.60 -8.84
N VAL A 20 -3.31 -1.64 -9.72
CA VAL A 20 -4.66 -1.14 -9.41
C VAL A 20 -5.27 -1.93 -8.26
N GLY A 21 -5.13 -3.25 -8.30
CA GLY A 21 -5.56 -4.14 -7.24
C GLY A 21 -4.96 -3.81 -5.87
N ASP A 22 -3.64 -3.64 -5.81
CA ASP A 22 -2.92 -3.27 -4.58
C ASP A 22 -3.48 -1.95 -4.01
N LEU A 23 -3.69 -0.94 -4.86
CA LEU A 23 -4.27 0.33 -4.44
C LEU A 23 -5.68 0.18 -3.89
N VAL A 24 -6.54 -0.58 -4.57
CA VAL A 24 -7.92 -0.83 -4.12
C VAL A 24 -7.92 -1.53 -2.76
N VAL A 25 -7.13 -2.60 -2.57
CA VAL A 25 -7.14 -3.34 -1.30
C VAL A 25 -6.52 -2.54 -0.15
N LEU A 26 -5.51 -1.71 -0.42
CA LEU A 26 -4.96 -0.80 0.58
C LEU A 26 -5.97 0.27 0.98
N LEU A 27 -6.67 0.88 0.01
CA LEU A 27 -7.72 1.85 0.28
C LEU A 27 -8.85 1.23 1.11
N LEU A 28 -9.30 0.03 0.77
CA LEU A 28 -10.33 -0.70 1.52
C LEU A 28 -9.87 -1.07 2.93
N PHE A 29 -8.62 -1.52 3.10
CA PHE A 29 -8.04 -1.80 4.41
C PHE A 29 -8.01 -0.55 5.30
N LEU A 30 -7.56 0.58 4.75
CA LEU A 30 -7.52 1.87 5.44
C LEU A 30 -8.93 2.39 5.76
N LEU A 31 -9.90 2.15 4.88
CA LEU A 31 -11.30 2.53 5.08
C LEU A 31 -11.90 1.69 6.21
N ALA A 32 -11.71 0.37 6.19
CA ALA A 32 -12.15 -0.53 7.24
C ALA A 32 -11.60 -0.11 8.61
N GLY A 33 -10.30 0.22 8.69
CA GLY A 33 -9.69 0.76 9.91
C GLY A 33 -10.28 2.12 10.34
N THR A 34 -10.58 3.00 9.38
CA THR A 34 -11.23 4.29 9.66
C THR A 34 -12.63 4.08 10.25
N LEU A 35 -13.39 3.13 9.69
CA LEU A 35 -14.75 2.82 10.13
C LEU A 35 -14.82 2.11 11.50
N GLN A 36 -13.70 1.64 12.04
CA GLN A 36 -13.61 1.17 13.43
C GLN A 36 -13.57 2.33 14.45
N HIS A 37 -13.27 3.55 13.99
CA HIS A 37 -13.15 4.73 14.85
C HIS A 37 -14.20 5.81 14.54
N TRP A 38 -14.81 5.75 13.35
CA TRP A 38 -15.78 6.71 12.85
C TRP A 38 -16.93 5.99 12.18
N THR A 39 -18.15 6.50 12.34
CA THR A 39 -19.30 5.97 11.60
C THR A 39 -19.20 6.35 10.12
N LEU A 40 -19.90 5.60 9.26
CA LEU A 40 -19.98 5.92 7.83
C LEU A 40 -20.56 7.32 7.59
N GLU A 41 -21.61 7.69 8.35
CA GLU A 41 -22.23 9.02 8.27
C GLU A 41 -21.23 10.14 8.59
N GLN A 42 -20.42 9.98 9.64
CA GLN A 42 -19.39 10.96 9.97
C GLN A 42 -18.34 11.11 8.87
N VAL A 43 -17.92 10.00 8.24
CA VAL A 43 -16.97 10.04 7.12
C VAL A 43 -17.59 10.65 5.85
N GLN A 44 -18.90 10.50 5.64
CA GLN A 44 -19.60 11.14 4.53
C GLN A 44 -19.73 12.66 4.72
N VAL A 45 -19.99 13.10 5.97
CA VAL A 45 -20.06 14.52 6.33
C VAL A 45 -18.68 15.17 6.27
N ASP A 46 -17.64 14.47 6.75
CA ASP A 46 -16.26 14.92 6.67
C ASP A 46 -15.32 13.85 6.04
N PRO A 47 -15.22 13.83 4.70
CA PRO A 47 -14.34 12.90 3.99
C PRO A 47 -12.86 13.08 4.31
N VAL A 48 -12.47 14.24 4.86
CA VAL A 48 -11.09 14.56 5.21
C VAL A 48 -10.58 13.63 6.32
N ILE A 49 -11.47 13.07 7.14
CA ILE A 49 -11.16 12.01 8.11
C ILE A 49 -10.44 10.84 7.43
N TYR A 50 -11.01 10.33 6.33
CA TYR A 50 -10.46 9.20 5.59
C TYR A 50 -9.22 9.63 4.79
N VAL A 51 -9.24 10.79 4.14
CA VAL A 51 -8.08 11.30 3.38
C VAL A 51 -6.85 11.36 4.27
N TYR A 52 -6.94 11.94 5.47
CA TYR A 52 -5.80 11.99 6.39
C TYR A 52 -5.44 10.63 6.99
N ALA A 53 -6.37 9.68 7.06
CA ALA A 53 -6.07 8.32 7.49
C ALA A 53 -5.29 7.55 6.41
N ALA A 54 -5.66 7.71 5.14
CA ALA A 54 -5.14 6.92 4.04
C ALA A 54 -3.95 7.55 3.30
N ALA A 55 -3.99 8.86 3.02
CA ALA A 55 -3.06 9.54 2.13
C ALA A 55 -1.57 9.35 2.49
N PRO A 56 -1.14 9.39 3.77
CA PRO A 56 0.27 9.15 4.11
C PRO A 56 0.78 7.78 3.66
N PHE A 57 -0.06 6.74 3.80
CA PHE A 57 0.30 5.37 3.48
C PHE A 57 0.21 5.08 1.99
N ILE A 58 -0.80 5.64 1.31
CA ILE A 58 -0.91 5.55 -0.14
C ILE A 58 0.25 6.30 -0.80
N ALA A 59 0.63 7.48 -0.32
CA ALA A 59 1.81 8.18 -0.80
C ALA A 59 3.09 7.36 -0.58
N GLY A 60 3.27 6.78 0.61
CA GLY A 60 4.37 5.85 0.89
C GLY A 60 4.39 4.66 -0.08
N TRP A 61 3.23 4.07 -0.38
CA TRP A 61 3.11 2.96 -1.32
C TRP A 61 3.48 3.35 -2.75
N LEU A 62 2.92 4.46 -3.24
CA LEU A 62 3.19 4.98 -4.59
C LEU A 62 4.67 5.31 -4.81
N VAL A 63 5.42 5.61 -3.76
CA VAL A 63 6.87 5.81 -3.83
C VAL A 63 7.63 4.49 -3.68
N CYS A 64 7.37 3.73 -2.63
CA CYS A 64 8.17 2.55 -2.31
C CYS A 64 7.92 1.37 -3.23
N ALA A 65 6.68 1.12 -3.69
CA ALA A 65 6.37 -0.02 -4.52
C ALA A 65 7.11 -0.01 -5.87
N PRO A 66 7.14 1.12 -6.63
CA PRO A 66 8.02 1.23 -7.79
C PRO A 66 9.51 1.09 -7.43
N LEU A 67 9.97 1.81 -6.39
CA LEU A 67 11.40 1.83 -6.05
C LEU A 67 11.93 0.46 -5.61
N VAL A 68 11.13 -0.33 -4.89
CA VAL A 68 11.50 -1.69 -4.47
C VAL A 68 11.31 -2.71 -5.59
N GLY A 69 10.47 -2.41 -6.58
CA GLY A 69 10.25 -3.25 -7.77
C GLY A 69 9.01 -4.14 -7.68
N ALA A 70 7.99 -3.76 -6.91
CA ALA A 70 6.72 -4.49 -6.86
C ALA A 70 5.99 -4.57 -8.21
N TYR A 71 6.39 -3.71 -9.15
CA TYR A 71 5.85 -3.52 -10.50
C TYR A 71 6.93 -3.66 -11.59
N SER A 72 8.09 -4.23 -11.25
CA SER A 72 9.15 -4.48 -12.22
C SER A 72 8.75 -5.59 -13.21
N PRO A 73 9.49 -5.75 -14.33
CA PRO A 73 9.38 -6.96 -15.14
C PRO A 73 9.52 -8.21 -14.27
N GLY A 74 8.56 -9.14 -14.36
CA GLY A 74 8.49 -10.34 -13.53
C GLY A 74 8.00 -10.14 -12.08
N GLY A 75 7.75 -8.90 -11.64
CA GLY A 75 7.19 -8.59 -10.32
C GLY A 75 5.74 -9.05 -10.15
N GLY A 76 5.04 -9.27 -11.27
CA GLY A 76 3.69 -9.82 -11.32
C GLY A 76 3.58 -11.19 -12.00
N SER A 77 4.70 -11.90 -12.24
CA SER A 77 4.68 -13.14 -13.04
C SER A 77 4.41 -14.41 -12.24
N ALA A 78 4.69 -14.41 -10.94
CA ALA A 78 4.46 -15.56 -10.08
C ALA A 78 4.22 -15.16 -8.61
N PRO A 79 3.46 -15.95 -7.82
CA PRO A 79 3.16 -15.62 -6.43
C PRO A 79 4.41 -15.57 -5.54
N ASN A 80 5.39 -16.44 -5.80
CA ASN A 80 6.64 -16.52 -5.04
C ASN A 80 7.59 -15.33 -5.25
N SER A 81 7.49 -14.61 -6.37
CA SER A 81 8.20 -13.35 -6.60
C SER A 81 7.35 -12.16 -6.16
N SER A 82 6.08 -12.16 -6.50
CA SER A 82 5.16 -11.04 -6.35
C SER A 82 4.81 -10.74 -4.89
N ILE A 83 4.46 -11.75 -4.08
CA ILE A 83 4.07 -11.51 -2.68
C ILE A 83 5.25 -10.94 -1.87
N PRO A 84 6.47 -11.53 -1.90
CA PRO A 84 7.59 -10.96 -1.16
C PRO A 84 7.96 -9.53 -1.58
N LEU A 85 7.85 -9.19 -2.87
CA LEU A 85 8.11 -7.84 -3.35
C LEU A 85 7.10 -6.83 -2.80
N ALA A 86 5.81 -7.19 -2.74
CA ALA A 86 4.79 -6.34 -2.12
C ALA A 86 5.07 -6.10 -0.64
N ILE A 87 5.40 -7.16 0.10
CA ILE A 87 5.72 -7.06 1.53
C ILE A 87 6.93 -6.16 1.74
N ARG A 88 8.02 -6.40 1.00
CA ARG A 88 9.24 -5.58 1.05
C ARG A 88 9.00 -4.12 0.66
N SER A 89 7.98 -3.85 -0.15
CA SER A 89 7.55 -2.50 -0.52
C SER A 89 6.68 -1.85 0.54
N TRP A 90 5.80 -2.64 1.17
CA TRP A 90 4.84 -2.15 2.15
C TRP A 90 5.50 -1.72 3.44
N ILE A 91 6.48 -2.46 3.95
CA ILE A 91 7.15 -2.12 5.20
C ILE A 91 7.76 -0.70 5.17
N PRO A 92 8.61 -0.32 4.18
CA PRO A 92 9.10 1.05 4.10
C PRO A 92 8.00 2.07 3.77
N ALA A 93 7.01 1.72 2.94
CA ALA A 93 5.85 2.58 2.69
C ALA A 93 5.08 2.93 3.97
N ALA A 94 4.84 1.95 4.82
CA ALA A 94 4.15 2.10 6.08
C ALA A 94 4.96 2.92 7.08
N VAL A 95 6.29 2.75 7.13
CA VAL A 95 7.19 3.58 7.94
C VAL A 95 7.13 5.04 7.49
N ILE A 96 7.17 5.31 6.19
CA ILE A 96 7.01 6.66 5.64
C ILE A 96 5.63 7.23 5.99
N GLY A 97 4.56 6.44 5.81
CA GLY A 97 3.20 6.85 6.14
C GLY A 97 3.03 7.19 7.63
N LEU A 98 3.63 6.40 8.52
CA LEU A 98 3.67 6.67 9.96
C LEU A 98 4.42 7.96 10.27
N ALA A 99 5.59 8.17 9.65
CA ALA A 99 6.38 9.39 9.84
C ALA A 99 5.61 10.63 9.37
N VAL A 100 5.03 10.60 8.16
CA VAL A 100 4.21 11.69 7.63
C VAL A 100 3.00 11.94 8.55
N ARG A 101 2.32 10.90 8.99
CA ARG A 101 1.16 11.03 9.90
C ARG A 101 1.55 11.75 11.20
N VAL A 102 2.65 11.35 11.84
CA VAL A 102 3.06 11.89 13.15
C VAL A 102 3.67 13.28 13.03
N LEU A 103 4.46 13.53 11.98
CA LEU A 103 5.27 14.74 11.86
C LEU A 103 4.59 15.85 11.07
N ALA A 104 3.74 15.50 10.09
CA ALA A 104 3.15 16.47 9.16
C ALA A 104 1.64 16.68 9.36
N ILE A 105 0.96 15.85 10.15
CA ILE A 105 -0.49 15.98 10.38
C ILE A 105 -0.76 16.31 11.86
N PRO A 106 -1.09 17.57 12.20
CA PRO A 106 -1.33 17.99 13.57
C PRO A 106 -2.40 17.14 14.28
N GLY A 107 -2.13 16.82 15.55
CA GLY A 107 -3.06 16.05 16.40
C GLY A 107 -3.17 14.56 16.05
N ARG A 108 -2.40 14.04 15.07
CA ARG A 108 -2.38 12.61 14.76
C ARG A 108 -1.14 11.91 15.31
N GLY A 109 -1.36 11.03 16.27
CA GLY A 109 -0.33 10.12 16.78
C GLY A 109 -0.30 8.77 16.06
N ALA A 110 0.61 7.91 16.51
CA ALA A 110 0.73 6.52 16.14
C ALA A 110 0.84 5.66 17.40
N ALA A 111 -0.30 5.26 17.96
CA ALA A 111 -0.33 4.33 19.09
C ALA A 111 0.33 2.99 18.70
N PRO A 112 0.95 2.25 19.64
CA PRO A 112 1.61 0.97 19.32
C PRO A 112 0.72 -0.02 18.56
N ALA A 113 -0.56 -0.13 18.95
CA ALA A 113 -1.53 -0.98 18.26
C ALA A 113 -1.76 -0.52 16.80
N PHE A 114 -1.82 0.79 16.55
CA PHE A 114 -1.95 1.33 15.20
C PHE A 114 -0.73 1.01 14.34
N ILE A 115 0.48 1.13 14.89
CA ILE A 115 1.73 0.76 14.19
C ILE A 115 1.71 -0.72 13.79
N VAL A 116 1.34 -1.61 14.72
CA VAL A 116 1.24 -3.05 14.46
C VAL A 116 0.20 -3.35 13.37
N VAL A 117 -0.99 -2.75 13.45
CA VAL A 117 -2.04 -2.91 12.43
C VAL A 117 -1.56 -2.43 11.06
N MET A 118 -0.89 -1.28 10.99
CA MET A 118 -0.39 -0.78 9.71
C MET A 118 0.68 -1.69 9.11
N LEU A 119 1.65 -2.14 9.91
CA LEU A 119 2.72 -3.01 9.41
C LEU A 119 2.20 -4.42 9.06
N VAL A 120 1.51 -5.08 9.99
CA VAL A 120 1.09 -6.47 9.84
C VAL A 120 -0.18 -6.58 9.01
N GLY A 121 -1.19 -5.77 9.29
CA GLY A 121 -2.48 -5.80 8.58
C GLY A 121 -2.31 -5.47 7.09
N GLY A 122 -1.56 -4.43 6.75
CA GLY A 122 -1.27 -4.11 5.35
C GLY A 122 -0.46 -5.21 4.64
N THR A 123 0.51 -5.82 5.33
CA THR A 123 1.26 -6.99 4.84
C THR A 123 0.31 -8.15 4.51
N LEU A 124 -0.60 -8.48 5.43
CA LEU A 124 -1.55 -9.57 5.25
C LEU A 124 -2.53 -9.28 4.10
N VAL A 125 -3.09 -8.07 4.03
CA VAL A 125 -4.04 -7.71 2.97
C VAL A 125 -3.39 -7.75 1.59
N LEU A 126 -2.17 -7.23 1.44
CA LEU A 126 -1.43 -7.30 0.18
C LEU A 126 -1.07 -8.75 -0.18
N ALA A 127 -0.63 -9.55 0.79
CA ALA A 127 -0.30 -10.95 0.54
C ALA A 127 -1.52 -11.76 0.09
N VAL A 128 -2.66 -11.59 0.77
CA VAL A 128 -3.92 -12.25 0.42
C VAL A 128 -4.40 -11.78 -0.95
N TRP A 129 -4.41 -10.47 -1.21
CA TRP A 129 -4.79 -9.93 -2.52
C TRP A 129 -3.94 -10.52 -3.65
N ARG A 130 -2.62 -10.46 -3.53
CA ARG A 130 -1.73 -10.96 -4.57
C ARG A 130 -1.87 -12.46 -4.75
N TYR A 131 -2.07 -13.22 -3.68
CA TYR A 131 -2.41 -14.64 -3.78
C TYR A 131 -3.71 -14.86 -4.58
N LEU A 132 -4.79 -14.15 -4.24
CA LEU A 132 -6.07 -14.23 -4.94
C LEU A 132 -5.95 -13.82 -6.42
N TYR A 133 -5.15 -12.79 -6.73
CA TYR A 133 -4.87 -12.36 -8.09
C TYR A 133 -4.33 -13.54 -8.94
N PHE A 134 -3.38 -14.31 -8.43
CA PHE A 134 -2.85 -15.48 -9.14
C PHE A 134 -3.79 -16.68 -9.19
N LEU A 135 -4.87 -16.71 -8.42
CA LEU A 135 -5.89 -17.77 -8.54
C LEU A 135 -6.88 -17.53 -9.69
N VAL A 136 -6.96 -16.29 -10.20
CA VAL A 136 -7.92 -15.88 -11.24
C VAL A 136 -7.26 -15.49 -12.57
N GLN A 137 -5.94 -15.67 -12.68
CA GLN A 137 -5.16 -15.50 -13.91
C GLN A 137 -4.92 -16.86 -14.55
#